data_AF-A0A0Q5TTP2-F1
#
_entry.id   AF-A0A0Q5TTP2-F1
#
_cell.length_a   1.000
_cell.length_b   1.000
_cell.length_c   1.000
_cell.angle_alpha   90.00
_cell.angle_beta   90.00
_cell.angle_gamma   90.00
#
_symmetry.space_group_name_H-M   'P 1'
#
loop_
_entity.id
_entity.type
_entity.pdbx_description
1 polymer ?
#
loop_
_entity_poly.entity_id
_entity_poly.type
_entity_poly.pdbx_seq_one_letter_code
_entity_poly.pdbx_strand_id
1 'polypeptide(L)'
;MKTAFLFIAFILAVQNLYGQKAEVLRNDDVVAMHQAKVSANLIKQKINMSERRFDMSVPGLLALKSVKLPEPIIEVMLTSTTPIDLMQNEHVIQLHNAGFSKRLIIQKIQAGPSRFNVTTDGLIQLRIAKVPEAITKVMINGNSKSK
;
A
#
# COMPACT_ATOMS: atom_id res chain seq x y z
N MET A 1 -48.33 -4.67 -38.56
CA MET A 1 -47.56 -3.59 -37.90
C MET A 1 -47.58 -3.69 -36.36
N LYS A 2 -47.57 -4.90 -35.77
CA LYS A 2 -47.53 -5.09 -34.30
C LYS A 2 -46.33 -5.92 -33.81
N THR A 3 -45.68 -6.64 -34.72
CA THR A 3 -44.51 -7.49 -34.45
C THR A 3 -43.18 -6.73 -34.52
N ALA A 4 -43.11 -5.65 -35.30
CA ALA A 4 -41.90 -4.82 -35.41
C ALA A 4 -41.63 -3.95 -34.17
N PHE A 5 -42.67 -3.62 -33.40
CA PHE A 5 -42.56 -2.78 -32.19
C PHE A 5 -42.02 -3.55 -30.98
N LEU A 6 -42.21 -4.87 -30.93
CA LEU A 6 -41.70 -5.73 -29.86
C LEU A 6 -40.19 -6.00 -29.96
N PHE A 7 -39.61 -5.93 -31.15
CA PHE A 7 -38.16 -6.11 -31.34
C PHE A 7 -37.36 -4.86 -30.98
N ILE A 8 -37.92 -3.67 -31.21
CA ILE A 8 -37.25 -2.39 -30.89
C ILE A 8 -37.25 -2.13 -29.38
N ALA A 9 -38.28 -2.58 -28.66
CA ALA A 9 -38.34 -2.48 -27.20
C ALA A 9 -37.36 -3.43 -26.48
N PHE A 10 -36.98 -4.55 -27.11
CA PHE A 10 -36.02 -5.50 -26.51
C PHE A 10 -34.56 -5.04 -26.64
N ILE A 11 -34.23 -4.30 -27.69
CA ILE A 11 -32.85 -3.81 -27.93
C ILE A 11 -32.49 -2.62 -27.02
N LEU A 12 -33.50 -1.84 -26.57
CA LEU A 12 -33.28 -0.71 -25.64
C LEU A 12 -33.13 -1.12 -24.17
N ALA A 13 -33.47 -2.37 -23.79
CA ALA A 13 -33.30 -2.85 -22.42
C ALA A 13 -31.88 -3.37 -22.12
N VAL A 14 -31.06 -3.64 -23.14
CA VAL A 14 -29.73 -4.26 -22.96
C VAL A 14 -28.63 -3.23 -22.69
N GLN A 15 -28.87 -1.94 -22.95
CA GLN A 15 -27.84 -0.91 -22.83
C GLN A 15 -27.60 -0.39 -21.40
N ASN A 16 -28.37 -0.84 -20.40
CA ASN A 16 -28.08 -0.53 -18.99
C ASN A 16 -27.17 -1.57 -18.30
N LEU A 17 -26.71 -2.59 -19.02
CA LEU A 17 -25.63 -3.48 -18.58
C LEU A 17 -24.30 -3.09 -19.26
N TYR A 18 -23.97 -1.81 -19.33
CA TYR A 18 -22.56 -1.44 -19.33
C TYR A 18 -22.05 -1.72 -17.92
N GLY A 19 -21.54 -2.94 -17.73
CA GLY A 19 -20.91 -3.36 -16.48
C GLY A 19 -19.96 -2.28 -16.01
N GLN A 20 -20.16 -1.78 -14.79
CA GLN A 20 -19.16 -0.97 -14.14
C GLN A 20 -17.88 -1.79 -14.13
N LYS A 21 -16.93 -1.44 -15.01
CA LYS A 21 -15.60 -2.03 -15.01
C LYS A 21 -15.11 -1.93 -13.57
N ALA A 22 -14.80 -3.07 -12.94
CA ALA A 22 -14.37 -3.08 -11.55
C ALA A 22 -13.23 -2.07 -11.40
N GLU A 23 -13.49 -1.02 -10.63
CA GLU A 23 -12.51 0.03 -10.37
C GLU A 23 -11.35 -0.59 -9.60
N VAL A 24 -10.14 -0.53 -10.17
CA VAL A 24 -8.92 -1.00 -9.49
C VAL A 24 -8.31 0.18 -8.75
N LEU A 25 -8.40 0.17 -7.42
CA LEU A 25 -7.88 1.24 -6.58
C LEU A 25 -6.36 1.33 -6.66
N ARG A 26 -5.88 2.56 -6.83
CA ARG A 26 -4.47 2.97 -6.82
C ARG A 26 -4.23 3.98 -5.71
N ASN A 27 -2.97 4.34 -5.49
CA ASN A 27 -2.57 5.33 -4.48
C ASN A 27 -3.32 6.65 -4.68
N ASP A 28 -3.40 7.12 -5.93
CA ASP A 28 -4.03 8.40 -6.28
C ASP A 28 -5.51 8.44 -5.91
N ASP A 29 -6.23 7.32 -6.04
CA ASP A 29 -7.66 7.23 -5.67
C ASP A 29 -7.84 7.38 -4.15
N VAL A 30 -6.95 6.76 -3.36
CA VAL A 30 -6.96 6.90 -1.89
C VAL A 30 -6.60 8.32 -1.47
N VAL A 31 -5.62 8.93 -2.13
CA VAL A 31 -5.22 10.32 -1.90
C VAL A 31 -6.37 11.27 -2.25
N ALA A 32 -7.05 11.06 -3.38
CA ALA A 32 -8.21 11.85 -3.78
C ALA A 32 -9.35 11.76 -2.76
N MET A 33 -9.68 10.55 -2.28
CA MET A 33 -10.67 10.37 -1.21
C MET A 33 -10.27 11.11 0.08
N HIS A 34 -8.99 11.04 0.47
CA HIS A 34 -8.49 11.74 1.65
C HIS A 34 -8.60 13.27 1.50
N GLN A 35 -8.18 13.82 0.36
CA GLN A 35 -8.26 15.25 0.06
C GLN A 35 -9.71 15.75 -0.03
N ALA A 36 -10.61 14.91 -0.53
CA ALA A 36 -12.05 15.14 -0.53
C ALA A 36 -12.69 15.02 0.86
N LYS A 37 -11.90 14.78 1.92
CA LYS A 37 -12.34 14.63 3.32
C LYS A 37 -13.32 13.46 3.51
N VAL A 38 -13.24 12.43 2.66
CA VAL A 38 -13.94 11.16 2.91
C VAL A 38 -13.43 10.58 4.23
N SER A 39 -14.34 10.07 5.06
CA SER A 39 -13.97 9.57 6.39
C SER A 39 -12.96 8.42 6.28
N ALA A 40 -12.00 8.37 7.21
CA ALA A 40 -10.99 7.31 7.22
C ALA A 40 -11.61 5.90 7.28
N ASN A 41 -12.77 5.74 7.95
CA ASN A 41 -13.46 4.46 8.01
C ASN A 41 -14.03 4.05 6.65
N LEU A 42 -14.63 4.98 5.90
CA LEU A 42 -15.16 4.70 4.57
C LEU A 42 -14.04 4.40 3.57
N ILE A 43 -12.91 5.11 3.65
CA ILE A 43 -11.72 4.82 2.84
C ILE A 43 -11.21 3.39 3.10
N LYS A 44 -11.01 3.02 4.38
CA LYS A 44 -10.59 1.67 4.75
C LYS A 44 -11.58 0.60 4.26
N GLN A 45 -12.88 0.85 4.38
CA GLN A 45 -13.91 -0.06 3.88
C GLN A 45 -13.81 -0.23 2.37
N LYS A 46 -13.70 0.87 1.62
CA LYS A 46 -13.55 0.84 0.16
C LYS A 46 -12.28 0.08 -0.26
N ILE A 47 -11.16 0.29 0.42
CA ILE A 47 -9.91 -0.47 0.19
C ILE A 47 -10.15 -1.99 0.38
N ASN A 48 -10.90 -2.38 1.40
CA ASN A 48 -11.15 -3.79 1.70
C ASN A 48 -12.10 -4.49 0.72
N MET A 49 -13.00 -3.72 0.09
CA MET A 49 -14.04 -4.25 -0.79
C MET A 49 -13.68 -4.22 -2.28
N SER A 50 -12.60 -3.53 -2.65
CA SER A 50 -12.29 -3.27 -4.06
C SER A 50 -11.06 -4.04 -4.53
N GLU A 51 -10.99 -4.28 -5.84
CA GLU A 51 -9.73 -4.63 -6.48
C GLU A 51 -8.73 -3.48 -6.30
N ARG A 52 -7.46 -3.82 -6.15
CA ARG A 52 -6.43 -2.87 -5.70
C ARG A 52 -5.07 -3.19 -6.29
N ARG A 53 -4.34 -2.15 -6.64
CA ARG A 53 -2.98 -2.20 -7.19
C ARG A 53 -2.16 -1.04 -6.64
N PHE A 54 -2.00 -1.02 -5.32
CA PHE A 54 -1.21 0.00 -4.64
C PHE A 54 0.27 -0.21 -4.89
N ASP A 55 0.96 0.89 -5.16
CA ASP A 55 2.40 1.00 -5.00
C ASP A 55 2.73 1.21 -3.51
N MET A 56 3.18 0.13 -2.87
CA MET A 56 3.65 0.15 -1.49
C MET A 56 5.18 0.05 -1.40
N SER A 57 5.88 0.45 -2.47
CA SER A 57 7.34 0.63 -2.45
C SER A 57 7.75 1.77 -1.53
N VAL A 58 9.04 1.89 -1.20
CA VAL A 58 9.52 3.04 -0.40
C VAL A 58 9.19 4.40 -1.06
N PRO A 59 9.42 4.63 -2.36
CA PRO A 59 8.94 5.86 -3.03
C PRO A 59 7.43 6.06 -2.89
N GLY A 60 6.63 5.01 -3.09
CA GLY A 60 5.18 5.05 -2.93
C GLY A 60 4.75 5.45 -1.51
N LEU A 61 5.35 4.86 -0.48
CA LEU A 61 5.11 5.22 0.92
C LEU A 61 5.49 6.69 1.19
N LEU A 62 6.68 7.12 0.76
CA LEU A 62 7.13 8.50 0.94
C LEU A 62 6.18 9.51 0.27
N ALA A 63 5.63 9.17 -0.90
CA ALA A 63 4.61 9.97 -1.57
C ALA A 63 3.30 10.04 -0.77
N LEU A 64 2.85 8.94 -0.17
CA LEU A 64 1.67 8.96 0.72
C LEU A 64 1.90 9.80 1.98
N LYS A 65 3.11 9.77 2.55
CA LYS A 65 3.48 10.57 3.73
C LYS A 65 3.57 12.06 3.40
N SER A 66 4.08 12.43 2.23
CA SER A 66 4.23 13.84 1.82
C SER A 66 2.88 14.54 1.69
N VAL A 67 1.84 13.82 1.26
CA VAL A 67 0.44 14.30 1.24
C VAL A 67 -0.27 14.16 2.59
N LYS A 68 0.45 13.82 3.66
CA LYS A 68 -0.05 13.65 5.04
C LYS A 68 -1.18 12.61 5.16
N LEU A 69 -1.18 11.59 4.32
CA LEU A 69 -2.15 10.51 4.44
C LEU A 69 -2.00 9.82 5.82
N PRO A 70 -3.08 9.64 6.60
CA PRO A 70 -2.99 9.03 7.93
C PRO A 70 -2.40 7.62 7.87
N GLU A 71 -1.42 7.34 8.75
CA GLU A 71 -0.79 6.02 8.83
C GLU A 71 -1.78 4.85 9.00
N PRO A 72 -2.89 4.97 9.76
CA PRO A 72 -3.89 3.89 9.82
C PRO A 72 -4.52 3.52 8.47
N ILE A 73 -4.56 4.45 7.49
CA ILE A 73 -5.02 4.15 6.13
C ILE A 73 -3.89 3.45 5.36
N ILE A 74 -2.66 3.96 5.45
CA ILE A 74 -1.46 3.37 4.83
C ILE A 74 -1.26 1.92 5.31
N GLU A 75 -1.50 1.63 6.60
CA GLU A 75 -1.46 0.30 7.19
C GLU A 75 -2.45 -0.66 6.53
N VAL A 76 -3.67 -0.20 6.27
CA VAL A 76 -4.68 -1.02 5.58
C VAL A 76 -4.27 -1.23 4.13
N MET A 77 -3.75 -0.21 3.44
CA MET A 77 -3.21 -0.37 2.09
C MET A 77 -2.10 -1.42 2.07
N LEU A 78 -1.16 -1.36 3.02
CA LEU A 78 -0.02 -2.28 3.12
C LEU A 78 -0.46 -3.71 3.49
N THR A 79 -1.44 -3.87 4.37
CA THR A 79 -1.97 -5.21 4.73
C THR A 79 -2.73 -5.83 3.56
N SER A 80 -3.28 -5.00 2.68
CA SER A 80 -4.12 -5.42 1.57
C SER A 80 -3.37 -5.75 0.28
N THR A 81 -2.05 -5.56 0.26
CA THR A 81 -1.20 -5.82 -0.91
C THR A 81 0.16 -6.34 -0.50
N THR A 82 0.81 -7.12 -1.36
CA THR A 82 2.17 -7.60 -1.13
C THR A 82 3.14 -6.69 -1.89
N PRO A 83 3.98 -5.90 -1.22
CA PRO A 83 4.97 -5.09 -1.91
C PRO A 83 6.02 -5.96 -2.61
N ILE A 84 6.41 -5.56 -3.81
CA ILE A 84 7.37 -6.30 -4.65
C ILE A 84 8.81 -5.77 -4.56
N ASP A 85 8.99 -4.59 -3.98
CA ASP A 85 10.30 -3.95 -3.84
C ASP A 85 11.15 -4.66 -2.77
N LEU A 86 12.44 -4.78 -3.07
CA LEU A 86 13.42 -5.41 -2.19
C LEU A 86 13.86 -4.43 -1.10
N MET A 87 13.48 -4.72 0.14
CA MET A 87 13.89 -3.91 1.30
C MET A 87 15.39 -4.09 1.61
N GLN A 88 16.08 -2.96 1.79
CA GLN A 88 17.51 -2.87 2.12
C GLN A 88 17.71 -1.91 3.31
N ASN A 89 18.93 -1.78 3.83
CA ASN A 89 19.21 -0.94 5.01
C ASN A 89 18.85 0.53 4.74
N GLU A 90 19.18 1.03 3.55
CA GLU A 90 18.95 2.40 3.09
C GLU A 90 17.45 2.72 3.08
N HIS A 91 16.63 1.76 2.64
CA HIS A 91 15.17 1.86 2.63
C HIS A 91 14.60 2.00 4.05
N VAL A 92 15.12 1.23 5.01
CA VAL A 92 14.71 1.35 6.41
C VAL A 92 15.10 2.72 6.99
N ILE A 93 16.31 3.20 6.67
CA ILE A 93 16.79 4.51 7.09
C ILE A 93 15.91 5.62 6.49
N GLN A 94 15.57 5.54 5.20
CA GLN A 94 14.69 6.50 4.53
C GLN A 94 13.32 6.57 5.20
N LEU A 95 12.68 5.42 5.47
CA LEU A 95 11.39 5.38 6.14
C LEU A 95 11.47 5.92 7.58
N HIS A 96 12.54 5.59 8.31
CA HIS A 96 12.74 6.12 9.65
C HIS A 96 12.90 7.64 9.66
N ASN A 97 13.76 8.17 8.78
CA ASN A 97 14.01 9.61 8.66
C ASN A 97 12.78 10.38 8.17
N ALA A 98 11.91 9.75 7.37
CA ALA A 98 10.61 10.30 6.98
C ALA A 98 9.57 10.32 8.13
N GLY A 99 9.93 9.83 9.31
CA GLY A 99 9.08 9.87 10.49
C GLY A 99 7.92 8.88 10.43
N PHE A 100 8.08 7.76 9.72
CA PHE A 100 7.14 6.65 9.82
C PHE A 100 7.24 5.98 11.18
N SER A 101 6.10 5.51 11.69
CA SER A 101 6.10 4.78 12.95
C SER A 101 6.90 3.48 12.84
N LYS A 102 7.54 3.12 13.95
CA LYS A 102 8.22 1.82 14.12
C LYS A 102 7.34 0.65 13.68
N ARG A 103 6.05 0.70 14.03
CA ARG A 103 5.06 -0.33 13.69
C ARG A 103 4.92 -0.49 12.18
N LEU A 104 4.74 0.60 11.45
CA LEU A 104 4.59 0.56 9.99
C LEU A 104 5.85 0.07 9.29
N ILE A 105 7.04 0.51 9.75
CA ILE A 105 8.31 0.06 9.18
C ILE A 105 8.48 -1.46 9.39
N ILE A 106 8.21 -1.96 10.59
CA ILE A 106 8.24 -3.41 10.87
C ILE A 106 7.25 -4.16 9.97
N GLN A 107 6.03 -3.65 9.82
CA GLN A 107 5.04 -4.26 8.94
C GLN A 107 5.53 -4.31 7.49
N LYS A 108 6.15 -3.23 7.00
CA LYS A 108 6.72 -3.17 5.65
C LYS A 108 7.85 -4.17 5.45
N ILE A 109 8.73 -4.33 6.44
CA ILE A 109 9.80 -5.35 6.42
C ILE A 109 9.20 -6.77 6.32
N GLN A 110 8.09 -7.02 7.01
CA GLN A 110 7.44 -8.33 7.05
C GLN A 110 6.58 -8.63 5.82
N ALA A 111 6.11 -7.60 5.11
CA ALA A 111 5.15 -7.74 4.02
C ALA A 111 5.78 -8.18 2.70
N GLY A 112 7.09 -8.00 2.50
CA GLY A 112 7.74 -8.21 1.21
C GLY A 112 9.16 -8.79 1.31
N PRO A 113 9.83 -8.97 0.17
CA PRO A 113 11.19 -9.49 0.15
C PRO A 113 12.17 -8.50 0.77
N SER A 114 13.23 -9.03 1.40
CA SER A 114 14.28 -8.21 2.00
C SER A 114 15.68 -8.81 1.79
N ARG A 115 16.67 -7.93 1.77
CA ARG A 115 18.10 -8.26 1.71
C ARG A 115 18.84 -7.25 2.59
N PHE A 116 18.89 -7.52 3.88
CA PHE A 116 19.54 -6.62 4.83
C PHE A 116 21.01 -6.97 5.03
N ASN A 117 21.85 -5.94 5.06
CA ASN A 117 23.21 -6.05 5.57
C ASN A 117 23.18 -5.99 7.09
N VAL A 118 23.31 -7.15 7.73
CA VAL A 118 23.36 -7.30 9.20
C VAL A 118 24.76 -7.64 9.71
N THR A 119 25.79 -7.35 8.91
CA THR A 119 27.19 -7.37 9.36
C THR A 119 27.45 -6.24 10.36
N THR A 120 28.60 -6.26 11.02
CA THR A 120 29.03 -5.21 11.96
C THR A 120 28.88 -3.80 11.36
N ASP A 121 29.37 -3.59 10.14
CA ASP A 121 29.28 -2.29 9.46
C ASP A 121 27.83 -1.89 9.18
N GLY A 122 27.01 -2.84 8.75
CA GLY A 122 25.58 -2.62 8.51
C GLY A 122 24.83 -2.22 9.79
N LEU A 123 25.14 -2.86 10.92
CA LEU A 123 24.55 -2.53 12.22
C LEU A 123 25.03 -1.16 12.74
N ILE A 124 26.31 -0.82 12.53
CA ILE A 124 26.86 0.51 12.85
C ILE A 124 26.13 1.59 12.05
N GLN A 125 25.90 1.39 10.74
CA GLN A 125 25.17 2.34 9.90
C GLN A 125 23.74 2.57 10.40
N LEU A 126 23.00 1.50 10.74
CA LEU A 126 21.65 1.61 11.30
C LEU A 126 21.65 2.36 12.63
N ARG A 127 22.64 2.12 13.48
CA ARG A 127 22.80 2.80 14.77
C ARG A 127 23.11 4.29 14.61
N ILE A 128 24.00 4.65 13.68
CA ILE A 128 24.33 6.05 13.34
C ILE A 128 23.09 6.77 12.82
N ALA A 129 22.32 6.13 11.95
CA ALA A 129 21.04 6.62 11.45
C ALA A 129 19.91 6.63 12.50
N LYS A 130 20.21 6.25 13.76
CA LYS A 130 19.28 6.20 14.89
C LYS A 130 18.07 5.28 14.70
N VAL A 131 18.17 4.31 13.78
CA VAL A 131 17.12 3.31 13.56
C VAL A 131 16.86 2.57 14.89
N PRO A 132 15.59 2.51 15.36
CA PRO A 132 15.27 1.85 16.62
C PRO A 132 15.71 0.38 16.65
N GLU A 133 16.27 -0.04 17.78
CA GLU A 133 16.78 -1.41 17.98
C GLU A 133 15.74 -2.49 17.69
N ALA A 134 14.47 -2.23 18.01
CA ALA A 134 13.37 -3.14 17.71
C ALA A 134 13.17 -3.38 16.20
N ILE A 135 13.43 -2.39 15.34
CA ILE A 135 13.42 -2.56 13.88
C ILE A 135 14.63 -3.39 13.46
N THR A 136 15.82 -3.05 13.97
CA THR A 136 17.07 -3.78 13.69
C THR A 136 16.97 -5.26 14.06
N LYS A 137 16.35 -5.60 15.21
CA LYS A 137 16.08 -6.98 15.61
C LYS A 137 15.22 -7.73 14.60
N VAL A 138 14.18 -7.07 14.06
CA VAL A 138 13.34 -7.66 13.01
C VAL A 138 14.14 -7.87 11.72
N MET A 139 15.03 -6.94 11.35
CA MET A 139 15.89 -7.10 10.17
C MET A 139 16.83 -8.32 10.32
N ILE A 140 17.42 -8.52 11.50
CA ILE A 140 18.27 -9.68 11.80
C ILE A 140 17.48 -10.99 11.66
N ASN A 141 16.28 -11.05 12.26
CA ASN A 141 15.43 -12.24 12.23
C ASN A 141 14.78 -12.51 10.86
N GLY A 142 14.56 -11.47 10.05
CA GLY A 142 14.04 -11.61 8.69
C GLY A 142 15.06 -12.23 7.75
N ASN A 143 16.34 -11.89 7.93
CA ASN A 143 17.44 -12.39 7.10
C ASN A 143 17.73 -13.89 7.33
N SER A 144 17.36 -14.44 8.49
CA SER A 144 17.56 -15.87 8.81
C SER A 144 16.53 -16.80 8.14
N LYS A 145 15.44 -16.28 7.57
CA LYS A 145 14.42 -17.08 6.86
C LYS A 145 14.72 -17.29 5.37
N SER A 146 15.82 -16.73 4.87
CA SER A 146 16.26 -16.86 3.48
C SER A 146 17.43 -17.85 3.29
N LYS A 147 17.77 -18.63 4.32
CA LYS A 147 18.75 -19.72 4.25
C LYS A 147 18.06 -21.07 4.31
#